data_AF-A0A945ST09-F1
#
_entry.id   AF-A0A945ST09-F1
#
_cell.length_a   1.000
_cell.length_b   1.000
_cell.length_c   1.000
_cell.angle_alpha   90.00
_cell.angle_beta   90.00
_cell.angle_gamma   90.00
#
_symmetry.space_group_name_H-M   'P 1'
#
loop_
_entity.id
_entity.type
_entity.pdbx_description
1 polymer ?
#
loop_
_entity_poly.entity_id
_entity_poly.type
_entity_poly.pdbx_seq_one_letter_code
_entity_poly.pdbx_strand_id
1 'polypeptide(L)'
;MRLNEIYDTYKADIEFFLIYIREAHPSDGWQTPQNLYDDVIFDAPGSEDERAEIAGVCQVAQDIRLPMLLDGIDNDIEGKYISAPIRLFVIDPEGKITFNG
;
A
#
# COMPACT_ATOMS: atom_id res chain seq x y z
N MET A 1 -4.15 12.59 -6.46
CA MET A 1 -2.95 11.90 -5.93
C MET A 1 -1.90 11.79 -7.04
N ARG A 2 -0.63 12.11 -6.76
CA ARG A 2 0.44 12.10 -7.77
C ARG A 2 0.66 10.73 -8.44
N LEU A 3 0.46 9.63 -7.70
CA LEU A 3 0.60 8.27 -8.25
C LEU A 3 -0.45 7.97 -9.33
N ASN A 4 -1.68 8.48 -9.20
CA ASN A 4 -2.69 8.32 -10.25
C ASN A 4 -2.29 9.00 -11.55
N GLU A 5 -1.67 10.18 -11.49
CA GLU A 5 -1.20 10.89 -12.68
C GLU A 5 -0.10 10.11 -13.40
N ILE A 6 0.82 9.51 -12.64
CA ILE A 6 1.88 8.64 -13.18
C ILE A 6 1.25 7.40 -13.82
N TYR A 7 0.33 6.73 -13.11
CA TYR A 7 -0.39 5.57 -13.63
C TYR A 7 -1.13 5.89 -14.93
N ASP A 8 -1.93 6.97 -14.95
CA ASP A 8 -2.70 7.36 -16.14
C ASP A 8 -1.80 7.71 -17.33
N THR A 9 -0.57 8.20 -17.07
CA THR A 9 0.41 8.52 -18.12
C THR A 9 1.10 7.27 -18.70
N TYR A 10 1.46 6.30 -17.85
CA TYR A 10 2.39 5.23 -18.23
C TYR A 10 1.81 3.80 -18.21
N LYS A 11 0.55 3.61 -17.80
CA LYS A 11 -0.08 2.26 -17.70
C LYS A 11 -0.16 1.47 -19.01
N ALA A 12 0.11 2.08 -20.15
CA ALA A 12 0.20 1.39 -21.43
C ALA A 12 1.60 0.79 -21.70
N ASP A 13 2.63 1.33 -21.03
CA ASP A 13 4.04 0.97 -21.25
C ASP A 13 4.64 0.17 -20.09
N ILE A 14 4.08 0.33 -18.88
CA ILE A 14 4.60 -0.27 -17.64
C ILE A 14 3.43 -0.83 -16.83
N GLU A 15 3.64 -1.99 -16.22
CA GLU A 15 2.70 -2.58 -15.27
C GLU A 15 2.80 -1.91 -13.89
N PHE A 16 1.66 -1.62 -13.28
CA PHE A 16 1.59 -0.96 -11.98
C PHE A 16 0.85 -1.83 -10.97
N PHE A 17 1.45 -1.98 -9.80
CA PHE A 17 0.83 -2.62 -8.65
C PHE A 17 1.09 -1.80 -7.40
N LEU A 18 0.04 -1.53 -6.63
CA LEU A 18 0.16 -1.08 -5.25
C LEU A 18 -0.02 -2.31 -4.35
N ILE A 19 0.94 -2.58 -3.47
CA ILE A 19 0.84 -3.66 -2.49
C ILE A 19 0.45 -3.05 -1.15
N TYR A 20 -0.75 -3.37 -0.67
CA TYR A 20 -1.23 -2.94 0.63
C TYR A 20 -0.57 -3.80 1.73
N ILE A 21 0.23 -3.16 2.58
CA ILE A 21 0.97 -3.78 3.68
C ILE A 21 0.30 -3.45 5.03
N ARG A 22 0.89 -3.89 6.15
CA ARG A 22 0.40 -3.56 7.50
C ARG A 22 0.26 -2.05 7.74
N GLU A 23 -0.70 -1.68 8.58
CA GLU A 23 -0.93 -0.30 9.00
C GLU A 23 0.30 0.28 9.69
N ALA A 24 0.75 1.45 9.23
CA ALA A 24 1.81 2.18 9.91
C ALA A 24 1.34 2.70 11.27
N HIS A 25 0.05 3.04 11.38
CA HIS A 25 -0.56 3.69 12.53
C HIS A 25 -1.92 3.07 12.88
N PRO A 26 -1.94 1.84 13.44
CA PRO A 26 -3.18 1.18 13.85
C PRO A 26 -3.71 1.69 15.20
N SER A 27 -5.02 1.60 15.47
CA SER A 27 -5.64 2.17 16.69
C SER A 27 -5.35 1.39 17.97
N ASP A 28 -5.08 0.09 17.85
CA ASP A 28 -4.58 -0.79 18.92
C ASP A 28 -3.05 -0.72 19.08
N GLY A 29 -2.39 0.19 18.35
CA GLY A 29 -0.96 0.47 18.44
C GLY A 29 -0.66 1.96 18.63
N TRP A 30 0.15 2.53 17.73
CA TRP A 30 0.52 3.94 17.76
C TRP A 30 -0.30 4.74 16.75
N GLN A 31 -0.99 5.77 17.21
CA GLN A 31 -1.79 6.69 16.39
C GLN A 31 -1.06 7.99 16.09
N THR A 32 -1.41 8.62 14.97
CA THR A 32 -1.02 10.01 14.67
C THR A 32 -2.17 10.98 14.94
N PRO A 33 -1.89 12.24 15.30
CA PRO A 33 -2.93 13.26 15.36
C PRO A 33 -3.69 13.44 14.05
N GLN A 34 -3.02 13.28 12.91
CA GLN A 34 -3.65 13.44 11.60
C GLN A 34 -4.72 12.38 11.35
N ASN A 35 -4.43 11.10 11.65
CA ASN A 35 -5.43 10.03 11.54
C ASN A 35 -6.66 10.29 12.43
N LEU A 36 -6.46 10.85 13.62
CA LEU A 36 -7.57 11.21 14.50
C LEU A 36 -8.41 12.37 13.95
N TYR A 37 -7.79 13.33 13.26
CA TYR A 37 -8.51 14.43 12.61
C TYR A 37 -9.27 13.98 11.37
N ASP A 38 -8.71 13.03 10.63
CA ASP A 38 -9.26 12.51 9.38
C ASP A 38 -10.16 11.27 9.58
N ASP A 39 -10.39 10.87 10.84
CA ASP A 39 -11.18 9.69 11.25
C ASP A 39 -10.69 8.37 10.63
N VAL A 40 -9.37 8.24 10.44
CA VAL A 40 -8.70 7.02 9.96
C VAL A 40 -8.30 6.16 11.16
N ILE A 41 -9.28 5.51 11.77
CA ILE A 41 -9.14 4.76 13.03
C ILE A 41 -9.47 3.28 12.77
N PHE A 42 -8.44 2.49 12.51
CA PHE A 42 -8.55 1.05 12.25
C PHE A 42 -7.53 0.29 13.11
N ASP A 43 -7.95 -0.82 13.71
CA ASP A 43 -7.04 -1.75 14.38
C ASP A 43 -6.16 -2.45 13.35
N ALA A 44 -5.01 -2.98 13.77
CA ALA A 44 -4.20 -3.81 12.90
C ALA A 44 -5.00 -5.06 12.47
N PRO A 45 -5.08 -5.38 11.16
CA PRO A 45 -5.83 -6.56 10.71
C PRO A 45 -5.19 -7.83 11.25
N GLY A 46 -6.01 -8.73 11.79
CA GLY A 46 -5.63 -10.06 12.27
C GLY A 46 -5.85 -11.18 11.25
N SER A 47 -6.52 -10.88 10.12
CA SER A 47 -6.77 -11.82 9.02
C SER A 47 -6.62 -11.18 7.64
N GLU A 48 -6.56 -12.01 6.60
CA GLU A 48 -6.53 -11.55 5.20
C GLU A 48 -7.82 -10.81 4.81
N ASP A 49 -8.98 -11.29 5.28
CA ASP A 49 -10.28 -10.66 5.01
C ASP A 49 -10.36 -9.26 5.65
N GLU A 50 -9.93 -9.12 6.90
CA GLU A 50 -9.85 -7.81 7.58
C GLU A 50 -8.90 -6.86 6.86
N ARG A 51 -7.73 -7.36 6.40
CA ARG A 51 -6.81 -6.55 5.60
C ARG A 51 -7.45 -6.12 4.28
N ALA A 52 -8.19 -7.00 3.61
CA ALA A 52 -8.88 -6.69 2.37
C ALA A 52 -9.95 -5.60 2.58
N GLU A 53 -10.68 -5.66 3.69
CA GLU A 53 -11.68 -4.63 4.05
C GLU A 53 -11.03 -3.26 4.24
N ILE A 54 -10.00 -3.17 5.07
CA ILE A 54 -9.29 -1.90 5.34
C ILE A 54 -8.62 -1.38 4.05
N ALA A 55 -7.98 -2.25 3.27
CA ALA A 55 -7.38 -1.89 1.99
C ALA A 55 -8.43 -1.33 1.01
N GLY A 56 -9.62 -1.93 0.96
CA GLY A 56 -10.74 -1.44 0.15
C GLY A 56 -11.23 -0.06 0.59
N VAL A 57 -11.34 0.18 1.89
CA VAL A 57 -11.66 1.51 2.44
C VAL A 57 -10.59 2.53 2.04
N CYS A 58 -9.31 2.21 2.21
CA CYS A 58 -8.20 3.07 1.82
C CYS A 58 -8.22 3.37 0.30
N GLN A 59 -8.44 2.34 -0.52
CA GLN A 59 -8.52 2.47 -1.97
C GLN A 59 -9.59 3.49 -2.40
N VAL A 60 -10.79 3.39 -1.82
CA VAL A 60 -11.90 4.30 -2.13
C VAL A 60 -11.65 5.69 -1.56
N ALA A 61 -11.25 5.80 -0.29
CA ALA A 61 -11.06 7.07 0.39
C ALA A 61 -9.95 7.93 -0.24
N GLN A 62 -8.90 7.29 -0.75
CA GLN A 62 -7.76 7.96 -1.38
C GLN A 62 -7.89 8.09 -2.92
N ASP A 63 -8.98 7.59 -3.53
CA ASP A 63 -9.15 7.50 -4.99
C ASP A 63 -7.96 6.76 -5.63
N ILE A 64 -7.47 5.65 -5.04
CA ILE A 64 -6.37 4.87 -5.63
C ILE A 64 -6.89 4.09 -6.85
N ARG A 65 -6.36 4.44 -8.02
CA ARG A 65 -6.76 3.83 -9.31
C ARG A 65 -5.85 2.69 -9.77
N LEU A 66 -4.71 2.53 -9.14
CA LEU A 66 -3.76 1.47 -9.45
C LEU A 66 -4.36 0.11 -9.05
N PRO A 67 -4.08 -0.97 -9.80
CA PRO A 67 -4.35 -2.32 -9.32
C PRO A 67 -3.72 -2.54 -7.94
N MET A 68 -4.55 -2.92 -6.97
CA MET A 68 -4.12 -3.13 -5.59
C MET A 68 -4.05 -4.63 -5.30
N LEU A 69 -2.91 -5.07 -4.79
CA LEU A 69 -2.67 -6.39 -4.24
C LEU A 69 -2.54 -6.27 -2.72
N LEU A 70 -2.73 -7.37 -2.00
CA LEU A 70 -2.54 -7.43 -0.55
C LEU A 70 -1.26 -8.19 -0.26
N ASP A 71 -0.44 -7.69 0.66
CA ASP A 71 0.58 -8.51 1.28
C ASP A 71 -0.09 -9.57 2.17
N GLY A 72 0.56 -10.72 2.37
CA GLY A 72 0.10 -11.76 3.27
C GLY A 72 0.03 -11.24 4.72
N ILE A 73 -0.86 -11.81 5.52
CA ILE A 73 -1.04 -11.37 6.92
C ILE A 73 0.25 -11.49 7.76
N ASP A 74 1.16 -12.36 7.33
CA ASP A 74 2.51 -12.57 7.88
C ASP A 74 3.51 -11.46 7.51
N ASN A 75 3.15 -10.55 6.59
CA ASN A 75 3.96 -9.42 6.11
C ASN A 75 5.26 -9.85 5.39
N ASP A 76 5.22 -10.99 4.67
CA ASP A 76 6.39 -11.53 3.97
C ASP A 76 6.93 -10.57 2.89
N ILE A 77 6.06 -9.89 2.12
CA ILE A 77 6.50 -8.95 1.08
C ILE A 77 7.08 -7.69 1.71
N GLU A 78 6.42 -7.13 2.73
CA GLU A 78 6.93 -5.98 3.48
C GLU A 78 8.33 -6.23 4.04
N GLY A 79 8.54 -7.40 4.64
CA GLY A 79 9.84 -7.80 5.19
C GLY A 79 10.92 -7.99 4.11
N LYS A 80 10.59 -8.65 3.00
CA LYS A 80 11.54 -8.90 1.89
C LYS A 80 11.97 -7.63 1.17
N TYR A 81 11.06 -6.67 1.03
CA TYR A 81 11.34 -5.40 0.34
C TYR A 81 11.73 -4.25 1.28
N ILE A 82 11.59 -4.43 2.61
CA ILE A 82 11.83 -3.38 3.62
C ILE A 82 11.05 -2.11 3.22
N SER A 83 9.75 -2.28 3.02
CA SER A 83 8.90 -1.29 2.33
C SER A 83 8.07 -0.40 3.25
N ALA A 84 8.07 -0.65 4.56
CA ALA A 84 7.39 0.22 5.51
C ALA A 84 8.04 1.62 5.62
N PRO A 85 7.25 2.69 5.80
CA PRO A 85 5.78 2.72 5.78
C PRO A 85 5.19 2.76 4.36
N ILE A 86 5.95 3.26 3.39
CA ILE A 86 5.62 3.25 1.97
C ILE A 86 6.93 3.25 1.17
N ARG A 87 6.98 2.50 0.08
CA ARG A 87 8.17 2.43 -0.76
C ARG A 87 7.83 2.19 -2.23
N LEU A 88 8.67 2.70 -3.12
CA LEU A 88 8.50 2.59 -4.56
C LEU A 88 9.66 1.81 -5.17
N PHE A 89 9.31 0.84 -6.01
CA PHE A 89 10.27 0.02 -6.75
C PHE A 89 9.96 0.06 -8.24
N VAL A 90 11.01 0.00 -9.06
CA VAL A 90 10.88 -0.36 -10.49
C VAL A 90 11.68 -1.64 -10.70
N ILE A 91 11.04 -2.64 -11.29
CA ILE A 91 11.60 -3.96 -11.56
C ILE A 91 11.64 -4.13 -13.08
N ASP A 92 12.80 -4.49 -13.62
CA ASP A 92 12.95 -4.77 -15.05
C ASP A 92 12.40 -6.18 -15.43
N PRO A 93 12.27 -6.50 -16.73
CA PRO A 93 11.75 -7.80 -17.16
C PRO A 93 12.55 -9.02 -16.68
N GLU A 94 13.83 -8.82 -16.32
CA GLU A 94 14.70 -9.85 -15.75
C GLU A 94 14.54 -10.01 -14.23
N GLY A 95 13.66 -9.23 -13.60
CA GLY A 95 13.36 -9.30 -12.17
C GLY A 95 14.34 -8.52 -11.30
N LYS A 96 15.13 -7.62 -11.87
CA LYS A 96 16.09 -6.79 -11.13
C LYS A 96 15.45 -5.45 -10.75
N ILE A 97 15.65 -5.06 -9.49
CA ILE A 97 15.28 -3.73 -9.01
C ILE A 97 16.20 -2.69 -9.65
N THR A 98 15.64 -1.85 -10.52
CA THR A 98 16.34 -0.74 -11.21
C THR A 98 16.14 0.60 -10.52
N PHE A 99 15.11 0.71 -9.67
CA PHE A 99 14.87 1.86 -8.79
C PHE A 99 14.36 1.39 -7.43
N ASN A 100 14.84 2.04 -6.36
CA ASN A 100 14.44 1.82 -4.98
C ASN A 100 14.35 3.19 -4.27
N GLY A 101 13.13 3.68 -4.08
CA GLY A 101 12.84 4.98 -3.47
C GLY A 101 12.57 4.92 -1.98
#